data_AF-A5N5Y5-F1
#
_entry.id   AF-A5N5Y5-F1
#
_cell.length_a   1.000
_cell.length_b   1.000
_cell.length_c   1.000
_cell.angle_alpha   90.00
_cell.angle_beta   90.00
_cell.angle_gamma   90.00
#
_symmetry.space_group_name_H-M   'P 1'
#
loop_
_entity.id
_entity.type
_entity.pdbx_description
1 polymer ?
#
loop_
_entity_poly.entity_id
_entity_poly.type
_entity_poly.pdbx_seq_one_letter_code
_entity_poly.pdbx_strand_id
1 'polypeptide(L)' 'MNRSIQVEGSFGEIKQDMGFRRFLSKDKRNVLSESILLAMARNINKLHNKIQSGRTGTHIFALKKNA' A
#
# COMPACT_ATOMS: atom_id res chain seq x y z
N MET A 1 -3.73 13.95 -9.96
CA MET A 1 -3.07 12.89 -9.16
C MET A 1 -2.31 11.99 -10.13
N ASN A 2 -0.98 12.05 -10.14
CA ASN A 2 -0.17 11.18 -11.00
C ASN A 2 -0.12 9.78 -10.38
N ARG A 3 -0.57 8.75 -11.11
CA ARG A 3 -0.62 7.38 -10.58
C ARG A 3 0.75 6.70 -10.54
N SER A 4 1.66 7.08 -11.44
CA SER A 4 3.04 6.58 -11.49
C SER A 4 3.83 6.92 -10.21
N ILE A 5 3.78 8.16 -9.75
CA ILE A 5 4.51 8.56 -8.54
C ILE A 5 3.98 7.89 -7.27
N GLN A 6 2.69 7.54 -7.23
CA GLN A 6 2.10 6.81 -6.10
C GLN A 6 2.54 5.34 -6.06
N VAL A 7 2.74 4.72 -7.24
CA VAL A 7 3.16 3.33 -7.30
C VAL A 7 4.62 3.19 -6.87
N GLU A 8 5.48 4.13 -7.25
CA GLU A 8 6.89 4.19 -6.82
C GLU A 8 7.02 4.27 -5.30
N GLY A 9 6.30 5.19 -4.66
CA GLY A 9 6.30 5.30 -3.19
C GLY A 9 5.82 4.02 -2.50
N SER A 10 4.80 3.37 -3.06
CA SER A 10 4.29 2.10 -2.52
C SER A 10 5.30 0.96 -2.68
N PHE A 11 6.07 0.93 -3.77
CA PHE A 11 7.15 -0.04 -3.95
C PHE A 11 8.34 0.22 -3.02
N GLY A 12 8.64 1.50 -2.73
CA GLY A 12 9.65 1.87 -1.72
C GLY A 12 9.30 1.31 -0.35
N GLU A 13 8.08 1.56 0.13
CA GLU A 13 7.57 1.03 1.40
C GLU A 13 7.64 -0.51 1.47
N ILE A 14 7.19 -1.20 0.41
CA ILE A 14 7.19 -2.67 0.37
C ILE A 14 8.63 -3.23 0.40
N LYS A 15 9.56 -2.64 -0.36
CA LYS A 15 10.91 -3.18 -0.49
C LYS A 15 11.81 -2.86 0.71
N GLN A 16 11.79 -1.61 1.18
CA GLN A 16 12.67 -1.15 2.25
C GLN A 16 12.02 -1.35 3.61
N ASP A 17 10.85 -0.75 3.84
CA ASP A 17 10.24 -0.71 5.18
C ASP A 17 9.67 -2.07 5.60
N MET A 18 9.05 -2.80 4.66
CA MET A 18 8.55 -4.16 4.92
C MET A 18 9.60 -5.25 4.65
N GLY A 19 10.79 -4.89 4.14
CA GLY A 19 11.88 -5.82 3.86
C GLY A 19 11.59 -6.85 2.77
N PHE A 20 10.55 -6.65 1.94
CA PHE A 20 10.19 -7.62 0.89
C PHE A 20 11.24 -7.62 -0.23
N ARG A 21 11.89 -8.77 -0.45
CA ARG A 21 12.94 -8.93 -1.47
C ARG A 21 12.48 -9.66 -2.72
N ARG A 22 11.67 -10.71 -2.55
CA ARG A 22 11.18 -11.55 -3.64
C ARG A 22 10.00 -12.39 -3.18
N PHE A 23 9.21 -12.85 -4.15
CA PHE A 23 8.21 -13.89 -3.91
C PHE A 23 8.89 -15.21 -3.58
N LEU A 24 8.33 -15.96 -2.63
CA LEU A 24 8.81 -17.30 -2.29
C LEU A 24 8.04 -18.39 -3.04
N SER A 25 6.80 -18.09 -3.41
CA SER A 25 5.93 -19.03 -4.13
C SER A 25 6.38 -19.23 -5.56
N LYS A 26 6.20 -20.46 -6.05
CA LYS A 26 6.35 -20.82 -7.47
C LYS A 26 4.97 -20.89 -8.12
N ASP A 27 4.94 -20.73 -9.43
CA ASP A 27 3.73 -20.68 -10.28
C ASP A 27 2.90 -19.38 -10.16
N LYS A 28 2.28 -19.01 -11.29
CA LYS A 28 1.56 -17.74 -11.44
C LYS A 28 0.44 -17.54 -10.41
N ARG A 29 -0.30 -18.61 -10.08
CA ARG A 29 -1.44 -18.54 -9.14
C ARG A 29 -0.96 -18.24 -7.72
N ASN A 30 0.09 -18.90 -7.26
CA ASN A 30 0.59 -18.70 -5.91
C ASN A 30 1.28 -17.34 -5.77
N VAL A 31 2.05 -16.93 -6.79
CA VAL A 31 2.65 -15.58 -6.84
C VAL A 31 1.55 -14.50 -6.81
N LEU A 32 0.44 -14.71 -7.53
CA LEU A 32 -0.70 -13.80 -7.46
C LEU A 32 -1.28 -13.73 -6.05
N SER A 33 -1.53 -14.87 -5.41
CA SER A 33 -2.01 -14.92 -4.01
C SER A 33 -1.06 -14.19 -3.06
N GLU A 34 0.25 -14.44 -3.17
CA GLU A 34 1.27 -13.78 -2.35
C GLU A 34 1.29 -12.27 -2.60
N SER A 35 1.15 -11.82 -3.85
CA SER A 35 1.07 -10.40 -4.19
C SER A 35 -0.16 -9.70 -3.58
N ILE A 36 -1.30 -10.41 -3.53
CA ILE A 36 -2.55 -9.89 -2.94
C ILE A 36 -2.38 -9.77 -1.42
N LEU A 37 -1.84 -10.80 -0.77
CA LEU A 37 -1.54 -10.77 0.67
C LEU A 37 -0.57 -9.63 1.02
N LEU A 38 0.49 -9.46 0.24
CA LEU A 38 1.47 -8.39 0.44
C LEU A 38 0.83 -7.00 0.32
N ALA A 39 -0.03 -6.80 -0.69
CA ALA A 39 -0.76 -5.54 -0.86
C ALA A 39 -1.72 -5.26 0.31
N MET A 40 -2.42 -6.27 0.81
CA MET A 40 -3.29 -6.14 1.99
C MET A 40 -2.48 -5.80 3.25
N ALA A 41 -1.37 -6.51 3.49
CA ALA A 41 -0.49 -6.23 4.63
C ALA A 41 0.02 -4.78 4.61
N ARG A 42 0.47 -4.31 3.44
CA ARG A 42 0.90 -2.91 3.26
C ARG A 42 -0.22 -1.92 3.55
N ASN A 43 -1.44 -2.19 3.09
CA ASN A 43 -2.59 -1.31 3.33
C ASN A 43 -2.99 -1.28 4.81
N ILE A 44 -2.94 -2.42 5.50
CA ILE A 44 -3.19 -2.51 6.95
C ILE A 44 -2.15 -1.71 7.72
N ASN A 45 -0.85 -1.86 7.41
CA ASN A 45 0.22 -1.09 8.05
C ASN A 45 0.03 0.41 7.83
N LYS A 46 -0.35 0.81 6.61
CA LYS A 46 -0.64 2.22 6.30
C LYS A 46 -1.82 2.76 7.10
N LEU A 47 -2.89 1.98 7.24
CA LEU A 47 -4.04 2.35 8.06
C LEU A 47 -3.67 2.42 9.55
N HIS A 48 -2.93 1.44 10.06
CA HIS A 48 -2.45 1.41 11.43
C HIS A 48 -1.63 2.68 11.75
N ASN A 49 -0.67 3.04 10.90
CA ASN A 49 0.11 4.28 11.06
C ASN A 49 -0.76 5.54 10.99
N LYS A 50 -1.82 5.54 10.16
CA LYS A 50 -2.78 6.66 10.10
C LYS A 50 -3.56 6.80 11.42
N ILE A 51 -3.96 5.68 12.02
CA ILE A 51 -4.64 5.64 13.32
C ILE A 51 -3.69 6.11 14.43
N GLN A 52 -2.47 5.56 14.51
CA GLN A 52 -1.50 5.93 15.53
C GLN A 52 -1.10 7.41 15.46
N SER A 53 -1.07 7.99 14.26
CA SER A 53 -0.81 9.43 14.07
C SER A 53 -2.04 10.32 14.29
N GLY A 54 -3.20 9.78 14.65
CA GLY A 54 -4.43 10.57 14.86
C GLY A 54 -4.97 11.24 13.59
N ARG A 55 -4.55 10.79 12.40
CA ARG A 55 -4.90 11.42 11.11
C ARG A 55 -6.10 10.77 10.43
N THR A 56 -6.82 9.86 11.07
CA THR A 56 -8.04 9.27 10.52
C THR A 56 -9.06 10.38 10.19
N GLY A 57 -9.79 10.24 9.08
CA GLY A 57 -10.73 11.28 8.60
C GLY A 57 -10.09 12.49 7.90
N THR A 58 -8.76 12.66 7.97
CA THR A 58 -8.07 13.71 7.20
C THR A 58 -7.81 13.28 5.76
N HIS A 59 -8.05 14.21 4.83
CA HIS A 59 -7.74 14.07 3.41
C HIS A 59 -6.64 15.06 3.04
N ILE A 60 -5.61 14.57 2.33
CA ILE A 60 -4.50 15.40 1.84
C ILE A 60 -4.99 16.43 0.81
N PHE A 61 -6.05 16.09 0.08
CA PHE A 61 -6.69 16.96 -0.89
C PHE A 61 -8.16 17.13 -0.53
N ALA A 62 -8.71 18.31 -0.81
CA ALA A 62 -10.14 18.54 -0.66
C ALA A 62 -10.93 17.50 -1.46
N LEU A 63 -11.89 16.85 -0.81
CA LEU A 63 -12.83 15.99 -1.50
C LEU A 63 -13.61 16.84 -2.49
N LYS A 64 -13.70 16.39 -3.74
CA LYS A 64 -14.56 17.02 -4.74
C LYS A 64 -15.98 16.96 -4.18
N LYS A 65 -16.62 18.12 -3.94
CA LYS A 65 -18.05 18.14 -3.63
C LYS A 65 -18.75 17.55 -4.86
N ASN A 66 -19.47 16.46 -4.65
CA ASN A 66 -20.41 15.99 -5.66
C ASN A 66 -21.49 17.06 -5.79
N ALA A 67 -21.83 17.42 -7.03
CA ALA A 67 -22.94 18.30 -7.35
C ALA A 67 -24.27 17.59 -7.09
#